data_AF-C6I065-F1
#
_entry.id   AF-C6I065-F1
#
_cell.length_a   1.000
_cell.length_b   1.000
_cell.length_c   1.000
_cell.angle_alpha   90.00
_cell.angle_beta   90.00
_cell.angle_gamma   90.00
#
_symmetry.space_group_name_H-M   'P 1'
#
loop_
_entity.id
_entity.type
_entity.pdbx_description
1 polymer ?
#
loop_
_entity_poly.entity_id
_entity_poly.type
_entity_poly.pdbx_seq_one_letter_code
_entity_poly.pdbx_strand_id
1 'polypeptide(L)'
;MSENPNPIEIVRTLIELSDTTITHVASVVGIQPSNVGNWLKGKSPILSHKVIANLLAVLSYNMDERVLDPSRVHVWTVMPGNLSLLKRAIDLFFDEPVTMTLVTSGSPSFFGQPKIALLRSGPYRIVLLRKLIHTPGENGERVSLMDDTWLLPSQFSGGRWKNPEVAPNELAPPIILHGYHLGDLALGRVSLDLFDSFFDSAPPWDWKAVENLAESKGLTAKEVAAMIRSRKSRGKS
;
A
#
# COMPACT_ATOMS: atom_id res chain seq x y z
N MET A 1 -10.31 -23.06 -8.68
CA MET A 1 -11.40 -22.19 -9.17
C MET A 1 -11.70 -21.24 -8.03
N SER A 2 -11.20 -19.99 -8.07
CA SER A 2 -11.54 -19.01 -7.04
C SER A 2 -13.02 -18.69 -7.18
N GLU A 3 -13.78 -18.82 -6.09
CA GLU A 3 -15.17 -18.36 -6.07
C GLU A 3 -15.23 -16.90 -6.51
N ASN A 4 -16.28 -16.55 -7.26
CA ASN A 4 -16.48 -15.18 -7.68
C ASN A 4 -16.63 -14.31 -6.42
N PRO A 5 -15.80 -13.28 -6.23
CA PRO A 5 -15.87 -12.46 -5.03
C PRO A 5 -17.23 -11.81 -4.91
N ASN A 6 -17.81 -11.90 -3.72
CA ASN A 6 -19.10 -11.31 -3.42
C ASN A 6 -19.01 -9.78 -3.59
N PRO A 7 -19.88 -9.11 -4.36
CA PRO A 7 -19.87 -7.65 -4.50
C PRO A 7 -19.92 -6.90 -3.16
N ILE A 8 -20.58 -7.47 -2.14
CA ILE A 8 -20.60 -6.91 -0.78
C ILE A 8 -19.19 -6.88 -0.19
N GLU A 9 -18.41 -7.95 -0.39
CA GLU A 9 -17.05 -8.04 0.11
C GLU A 9 -16.15 -7.03 -0.62
N ILE A 10 -16.24 -6.95 -1.95
CA ILE A 10 -15.46 -5.98 -2.74
C ILE A 10 -15.74 -4.55 -2.29
N VAL A 11 -17.01 -4.15 -2.24
CA VAL A 11 -17.38 -2.78 -1.84
C VAL A 11 -16.93 -2.48 -0.42
N ARG A 12 -17.10 -3.41 0.51
CA ARG A 12 -16.66 -3.24 1.89
C ARG A 12 -15.15 -3.05 1.96
N THR A 13 -14.39 -3.94 1.33
CA THR A 13 -12.92 -3.92 1.32
C THR A 13 -12.39 -2.62 0.71
N LEU A 14 -12.93 -2.18 -0.44
CA LEU A 14 -12.47 -0.95 -1.09
C LEU A 14 -12.85 0.29 -0.30
N ILE A 15 -14.02 0.33 0.35
CA ILE A 15 -14.38 1.44 1.25
C ILE A 15 -13.44 1.49 2.45
N GLU A 16 -13.21 0.35 3.12
CA GLU A 16 -12.37 0.27 4.32
C GLU A 16 -10.90 0.56 4.06
N LEU A 17 -10.40 0.23 2.85
CA LEU A 17 -9.03 0.55 2.45
C LEU A 17 -8.90 1.96 1.87
N SER A 18 -9.93 2.52 1.23
CA SER A 18 -9.86 3.89 0.71
C SER A 18 -10.09 4.94 1.80
N ASP A 19 -9.74 6.19 1.53
CA ASP A 19 -10.14 7.33 2.38
C ASP A 19 -11.60 7.77 2.13
N THR A 20 -12.42 6.89 1.57
CA THR A 20 -13.80 7.17 1.12
C THR A 20 -14.82 6.65 2.12
N THR A 21 -15.87 7.44 2.37
CA THR A 21 -16.96 7.04 3.28
C THR A 21 -18.14 6.45 2.54
N ILE A 22 -18.91 5.57 3.19
CA ILE A 22 -20.21 5.08 2.67
C ILE A 22 -21.10 6.26 2.24
N THR A 23 -21.14 7.33 3.04
CA THR A 23 -21.91 8.55 2.75
C THR A 23 -21.48 9.18 1.43
N HIS A 24 -20.17 9.31 1.19
CA HIS A 24 -19.65 9.85 -0.06
C HIS A 24 -20.05 8.98 -1.25
N VAL A 25 -19.76 7.68 -1.21
CA VAL A 25 -20.08 6.77 -2.33
C VAL A 25 -21.57 6.75 -2.62
N ALA A 26 -22.41 6.65 -1.58
CA ALA A 26 -23.87 6.67 -1.72
C ALA A 26 -24.39 7.97 -2.35
N SER A 27 -23.82 9.12 -1.97
CA SER A 27 -24.15 10.42 -2.53
C SER A 27 -23.83 10.49 -4.03
N VAL A 28 -22.67 9.97 -4.46
CA VAL A 28 -22.25 10.00 -5.87
C VAL A 28 -23.19 9.16 -6.74
N VAL A 29 -23.67 8.02 -6.23
CA VAL A 29 -24.59 7.14 -6.97
C VAL A 29 -26.07 7.49 -6.78
N GLY A 30 -26.40 8.51 -5.98
CA GLY A 30 -27.77 9.01 -5.79
C GLY A 30 -28.67 8.14 -4.92
N ILE A 31 -28.13 7.47 -3.89
CA ILE A 31 -28.92 6.65 -2.95
C ILE A 31 -28.67 7.05 -1.49
N GLN A 32 -29.59 6.67 -0.60
CA GLN A 32 -29.42 6.91 0.83
C GLN A 32 -28.25 6.08 1.40
N PRO A 33 -27.35 6.68 2.21
CA PRO A 33 -26.25 5.95 2.85
C PRO A 33 -26.70 4.76 3.70
N SER A 34 -27.88 4.86 4.33
CA SER A 34 -28.50 3.78 5.10
C SER A 34 -28.77 2.52 4.26
N ASN A 35 -29.15 2.69 2.99
CA ASN A 35 -29.41 1.56 2.09
C ASN A 35 -28.11 0.81 1.78
N VAL A 36 -27.01 1.53 1.51
CA VAL A 36 -25.68 0.91 1.33
C VAL A 36 -25.23 0.23 2.61
N GLY A 37 -25.36 0.90 3.75
CA GLY A 37 -24.98 0.33 5.05
C GLY A 37 -25.77 -0.92 5.43
N ASN A 38 -27.06 -0.97 5.12
CA ASN A 38 -27.90 -2.16 5.35
C ASN A 38 -27.53 -3.29 4.40
N TRP A 39 -27.38 -3.00 3.11
CA TRP A 39 -26.96 -3.97 2.10
C TRP A 39 -25.61 -4.60 2.44
N LEU A 40 -24.62 -3.77 2.83
CA LEU A 40 -23.31 -4.26 3.27
C LEU A 40 -23.41 -5.16 4.51
N LYS A 41 -24.43 -5.01 5.36
CA LYS A 41 -24.69 -5.88 6.51
C LYS A 41 -25.52 -7.13 6.16
N GLY A 42 -25.82 -7.35 4.88
CA GLY A 42 -26.72 -8.42 4.44
C GLY A 42 -28.19 -8.18 4.81
N LYS A 43 -28.56 -6.93 5.13
CA LYS A 43 -29.94 -6.54 5.46
C LYS A 43 -30.62 -5.94 4.23
N SER A 44 -31.93 -6.17 4.11
CA SER A 44 -32.80 -5.55 3.09
C SER A 44 -32.67 -4.01 3.11
N PRO A 45 -32.68 -3.31 1.95
CA PRO A 45 -32.99 -3.80 0.60
C PRO A 45 -31.82 -4.39 -0.17
N ILE A 46 -32.13 -5.32 -1.09
CA ILE A 46 -31.21 -5.76 -2.14
C ILE A 46 -31.02 -4.59 -3.11
N LEU A 47 -29.77 -4.14 -3.30
CA LEU A 47 -29.47 -3.11 -4.29
C LEU A 47 -29.58 -3.70 -5.69
N SER A 48 -30.07 -2.90 -6.65
CA SER A 48 -30.12 -3.32 -8.05
C SER A 48 -28.71 -3.50 -8.61
N HIS A 49 -28.56 -4.38 -9.60
CA HIS A 49 -27.27 -4.62 -10.27
C HIS A 49 -26.63 -3.31 -10.81
N LYS A 50 -27.46 -2.43 -11.39
CA LYS A 50 -27.01 -1.10 -11.86
C LYS A 50 -26.44 -0.24 -10.72
N VAL A 51 -27.09 -0.24 -9.55
CA VAL A 51 -26.60 0.51 -8.38
C VAL A 51 -25.29 -0.09 -7.87
N ILE A 52 -25.17 -1.41 -7.84
CA ILE A 52 -23.93 -2.10 -7.43
C ILE A 52 -22.78 -1.76 -8.39
N ALA A 53 -23.02 -1.82 -9.70
CA ALA A 53 -22.04 -1.45 -10.71
C ALA A 53 -21.59 0.01 -10.55
N ASN A 54 -22.53 0.93 -10.29
CA ASN A 54 -22.21 2.34 -10.03
C ASN A 54 -21.38 2.53 -8.75
N LEU A 55 -21.70 1.81 -7.65
CA LEU A 55 -20.92 1.85 -6.41
C LEU A 55 -19.48 1.41 -6.65
N LEU A 56 -19.30 0.30 -7.37
CA LEU A 56 -17.98 -0.24 -7.73
C LEU A 56 -17.21 0.71 -8.65
N ALA A 57 -17.86 1.32 -9.62
CA ALA A 57 -17.24 2.31 -10.51
C ALA A 57 -16.70 3.53 -9.74
N VAL A 58 -17.44 4.02 -8.73
CA VAL A 58 -16.95 5.10 -7.85
C VAL A 58 -15.70 4.67 -7.08
N LEU A 59 -15.64 3.40 -6.69
CA LEU A 59 -14.48 2.78 -6.03
C LEU A 59 -13.39 2.34 -7.03
N SER A 60 -13.47 2.81 -8.28
CA SER A 60 -12.52 2.51 -9.35
C SER A 60 -12.36 1.00 -9.60
N TYR A 61 -13.45 0.25 -9.51
CA TYR A 61 -13.53 -1.17 -9.80
C TYR A 61 -14.53 -1.44 -10.93
N ASN A 62 -14.07 -2.14 -11.98
CA ASN A 62 -14.91 -2.57 -13.09
C ASN A 62 -15.57 -3.90 -12.72
N MET A 63 -16.91 -3.92 -12.60
CA MET A 63 -17.66 -5.12 -12.23
C MET A 63 -17.61 -6.22 -13.30
N ASP A 64 -17.56 -5.84 -14.57
CA ASP A 64 -17.61 -6.76 -15.70
C ASP A 64 -16.24 -7.41 -15.94
N GLU A 65 -15.19 -6.59 -15.95
CA GLU A 65 -13.80 -7.04 -16.11
C GLU A 65 -13.21 -7.58 -14.80
N ARG A 66 -13.86 -7.28 -13.67
CA ARG A 66 -13.49 -7.72 -12.31
C ARG A 66 -12.12 -7.25 -11.86
N VAL A 67 -11.71 -6.10 -12.35
CA VAL A 67 -10.41 -5.51 -12.08
C VAL A 67 -10.56 -4.11 -11.51
N LEU A 68 -9.56 -3.69 -10.76
CA LEU A 68 -9.37 -2.28 -10.46
C LEU A 68 -9.06 -1.51 -11.75
N ASP A 69 -9.34 -0.21 -11.77
CA ASP A 69 -9.02 0.66 -12.90
C ASP A 69 -7.49 0.79 -13.04
N PRO A 70 -6.87 0.27 -14.12
CA PRO A 70 -5.43 0.36 -14.32
C PRO A 70 -4.96 1.76 -14.73
N SER A 71 -5.87 2.66 -15.10
CA SER A 71 -5.56 4.03 -15.51
C SER A 71 -5.33 4.98 -14.32
N ARG A 72 -5.35 4.45 -13.09
CA ARG A 72 -5.28 5.22 -11.85
C ARG A 72 -4.27 4.65 -10.86
N VAL A 73 -3.77 5.53 -10.00
CA VAL A 73 -3.07 5.13 -8.79
C VAL A 73 -4.09 4.96 -7.67
N HIS A 74 -4.14 3.76 -7.09
CA HIS A 74 -5.03 3.45 -5.96
C HIS A 74 -4.34 3.85 -4.67
N VAL A 75 -5.04 4.56 -3.79
CA VAL A 75 -4.46 5.02 -2.52
C VAL A 75 -5.22 4.36 -1.39
N TRP A 76 -4.54 3.47 -0.67
CA TRP A 76 -5.13 2.69 0.41
C TRP A 76 -4.50 3.04 1.75
N THR A 77 -5.36 3.34 2.72
CA THR A 77 -4.98 3.58 4.11
C THR A 77 -4.98 2.28 4.89
N VAL A 78 -3.86 1.99 5.55
CA VAL A 78 -3.68 0.79 6.36
C VAL A 78 -3.74 1.18 7.83
N MET A 79 -4.86 0.86 8.47
CA MET A 79 -5.07 1.08 9.90
C MET A 79 -4.47 -0.08 10.71
N PRO A 80 -3.99 0.16 11.95
CA PRO A 80 -3.75 -0.88 12.94
C PRO A 80 -4.91 -1.89 12.98
N GLY A 81 -4.59 -3.18 12.83
CA GLY A 81 -5.58 -4.26 12.79
C GLY A 81 -6.13 -4.61 11.39
N ASN A 82 -5.97 -3.75 10.38
CA ASN A 82 -6.48 -3.97 9.02
C ASN A 82 -5.48 -4.68 8.08
N LEU A 83 -4.37 -5.21 8.60
CA LEU A 83 -3.40 -5.91 7.76
C LEU A 83 -4.00 -7.15 7.08
N SER A 84 -4.89 -7.89 7.76
CA SER A 84 -5.58 -9.05 7.19
C SER A 84 -6.50 -8.66 6.04
N LEU A 85 -7.19 -7.53 6.15
CA LEU A 85 -8.01 -6.96 5.09
C LEU A 85 -7.16 -6.58 3.88
N LEU A 86 -6.05 -5.88 4.10
CA LEU A 86 -5.11 -5.50 3.05
C LEU A 86 -4.57 -6.73 2.32
N LYS A 87 -4.14 -7.77 3.05
CA LYS A 87 -3.65 -9.02 2.47
C LYS A 87 -4.70 -9.63 1.54
N ARG A 88 -5.93 -9.77 2.04
CA ARG A 88 -7.04 -10.30 1.25
C ARG A 88 -7.32 -9.47 0.02
N ALA A 89 -7.30 -8.14 0.13
CA ALA A 89 -7.48 -7.25 -1.01
C ALA A 89 -6.38 -7.44 -2.04
N ILE A 90 -5.13 -7.62 -1.60
CA ILE A 90 -4.02 -7.87 -2.50
C ILE A 90 -4.22 -9.19 -3.25
N ASP A 91 -4.51 -10.27 -2.51
CA ASP A 91 -4.74 -11.59 -3.08
C ASP A 91 -5.98 -11.61 -4.01
N LEU A 92 -6.95 -10.73 -3.77
CA LEU A 92 -8.18 -10.65 -4.53
C LEU A 92 -8.03 -9.85 -5.84
N PHE A 93 -7.27 -8.76 -5.82
CA PHE A 93 -7.24 -7.79 -6.92
C PHE A 93 -5.98 -7.83 -7.76
N PHE A 94 -4.92 -8.51 -7.32
CA PHE A 94 -3.64 -8.48 -8.00
C PHE A 94 -3.08 -9.87 -8.27
N ASP A 95 -2.45 -9.98 -9.44
CA ASP A 95 -1.65 -11.13 -9.79
C ASP A 95 -0.27 -11.06 -9.13
N GLU A 96 0.36 -12.22 -8.97
CA GLU A 96 1.76 -12.28 -8.55
C GLU A 96 2.69 -12.03 -9.76
N PRO A 97 3.86 -11.38 -9.55
CA PRO A 97 4.40 -10.91 -8.29
C PRO A 97 3.97 -9.48 -7.93
N VAL A 98 3.78 -9.24 -6.63
CA VAL A 98 3.59 -7.90 -6.08
C VAL A 98 4.95 -7.33 -5.72
N THR A 99 5.37 -6.28 -6.44
CA THR A 99 6.65 -5.60 -6.20
C THR A 99 6.46 -4.36 -5.34
N MET A 100 7.36 -4.14 -4.39
CA MET A 100 7.23 -3.06 -3.41
C MET A 100 8.49 -2.19 -3.28
N THR A 101 8.31 -0.91 -2.96
CA THR A 101 9.36 -0.01 -2.46
C THR A 101 8.81 0.86 -1.33
N LEU A 102 9.68 1.31 -0.43
CA LEU A 102 9.31 2.20 0.67
C LEU A 102 9.63 3.64 0.31
N VAL A 103 8.86 4.57 0.85
CA VAL A 103 9.03 6.01 0.61
C VAL A 103 8.98 6.74 1.95
N THR A 104 9.91 7.67 2.15
CA THR A 104 10.01 8.48 3.37
C THR A 104 10.47 9.90 3.07
N SER A 105 10.40 10.78 4.08
CA SER A 105 10.91 12.15 3.99
C SER A 105 12.39 12.22 4.28
N GLY A 106 13.10 13.10 3.56
CA GLY A 106 14.50 13.40 3.84
C GLY A 106 14.69 14.33 5.04
N SER A 107 13.61 14.90 5.57
CA SER A 107 13.66 15.72 6.77
C SER A 107 13.53 14.84 8.02
N PRO A 108 14.39 15.03 9.04
CA PRO A 108 14.24 14.38 10.34
C PRO A 108 13.06 15.02 11.09
N SER A 109 11.85 14.78 10.63
CA SER A 109 10.64 15.06 11.40
C SER A 109 10.36 13.83 12.26
N PHE A 110 10.75 13.93 13.52
CA PHE A 110 10.81 12.81 14.47
C PHE A 110 9.46 12.23 14.90
N PHE A 111 8.32 12.82 14.53
CA PHE A 111 7.00 12.29 14.91
C PHE A 111 5.93 12.66 13.86
N GLY A 112 5.06 11.72 13.51
CA GLY A 112 3.78 12.03 12.85
C GLY A 112 3.68 11.94 11.32
N GLN A 113 4.73 11.51 10.60
CA GLN A 113 4.64 11.36 9.14
C GLN A 113 4.06 10.01 8.71
N PRO A 114 3.21 9.95 7.68
CA PRO A 114 2.67 8.69 7.18
C PRO A 114 3.80 7.82 6.63
N LYS A 115 3.77 6.51 6.95
CA LYS A 115 4.67 5.55 6.31
C LYS A 115 4.06 5.12 5.00
N ILE A 116 4.80 5.34 3.92
CA ILE A 116 4.30 5.11 2.56
C ILE A 116 5.04 3.93 1.93
N ALA A 117 4.29 2.97 1.40
CA ALA A 117 4.82 1.94 0.52
C ALA A 117 4.17 2.06 -0.86
N LEU A 118 4.97 1.96 -1.91
CA LEU A 118 4.48 1.91 -3.29
C LEU A 118 4.50 0.46 -3.76
N LEU A 119 3.38 -0.02 -4.27
CA LEU A 119 3.23 -1.38 -4.79
C LEU A 119 2.88 -1.34 -6.27
N ARG A 120 3.47 -2.27 -7.02
CA ARG A 120 3.16 -2.51 -8.43
C ARG A 120 2.93 -4.01 -8.65
N SER A 121 1.80 -4.34 -9.27
CA SER A 121 1.49 -5.67 -9.81
C SER A 121 0.86 -5.49 -11.19
N GLY A 122 1.50 -6.03 -12.23
CA GLY A 122 1.08 -5.82 -13.62
C GLY A 122 0.84 -4.33 -13.93
N PRO A 123 -0.36 -3.94 -14.41
CA PRO A 123 -0.71 -2.55 -14.70
C PRO A 123 -1.15 -1.75 -13.47
N TYR A 124 -1.23 -2.34 -12.28
CA TYR A 124 -1.80 -1.69 -11.11
C TYR A 124 -0.73 -0.97 -10.29
N ARG A 125 -1.04 0.26 -9.87
CA ARG A 125 -0.21 1.10 -9.00
C ARG A 125 -0.97 1.39 -7.72
N ILE A 126 -0.35 1.12 -6.58
CA ILE A 126 -0.97 1.32 -5.27
C ILE A 126 -0.02 2.08 -4.36
N VAL A 127 -0.56 3.09 -3.68
CA VAL A 127 0.09 3.78 -2.57
C VAL A 127 -0.55 3.26 -1.29
N LEU A 128 0.22 2.58 -0.45
CA LEU A 128 -0.20 2.20 0.89
C LEU A 128 0.24 3.26 1.89
N LEU A 129 -0.72 3.84 2.59
CA LEU A 129 -0.54 4.88 3.59
C LEU A 129 -0.81 4.31 4.98
N ARG A 130 0.21 4.20 5.82
CA ARG A 130 0.00 3.94 7.26
C ARG A 130 -0.18 5.28 7.96
N LYS A 131 -1.44 5.63 8.27
CA LYS A 131 -1.79 6.88 8.99
C LYS A 131 -1.65 6.69 10.50
N LEU A 132 -1.28 7.75 11.22
CA LEU A 132 -1.41 7.79 12.68
C LEU A 132 -2.88 7.81 13.06
N ILE A 133 -3.25 7.02 14.07
CA ILE A 133 -4.57 7.13 14.69
C ILE A 133 -4.43 7.89 16.00
N HIS A 134 -5.23 8.95 16.15
CA HIS A 134 -5.49 9.56 17.44
C HIS A 134 -6.70 8.88 18.07
N THR A 135 -6.47 8.04 19.07
CA THR A 135 -7.51 7.45 19.92
C THR A 135 -7.75 8.32 21.15
N PRO A 136 -9.00 8.46 21.63
CA PRO A 136 -9.26 9.05 22.93
C PRO A 136 -8.66 8.15 24.03
N GLY A 137 -7.79 8.70 24.85
CA GLY A 137 -7.23 8.07 26.03
C GLY A 137 -8.23 8.05 27.19
N GLU A 138 -7.89 7.31 28.25
CA GLU A 138 -8.76 7.06 29.41
C GLU A 138 -9.22 8.36 30.12
N ASN A 139 -8.47 9.46 29.97
CA ASN A 139 -8.78 10.76 30.55
C ASN A 139 -9.31 11.79 29.54
N GLY A 140 -9.68 11.37 28.32
CA GLY A 140 -10.11 12.26 27.24
C GLY A 140 -8.96 12.94 26.47
N GLU A 141 -7.70 12.64 26.82
CA GLU A 141 -6.52 13.08 26.07
C GLU A 141 -6.43 12.36 24.72
N ARG A 142 -5.93 13.02 23.66
CA ARG A 142 -5.69 12.35 22.37
C ARG A 142 -4.40 11.52 22.46
N VAL A 143 -4.53 10.22 22.61
CA VAL A 143 -3.42 9.27 22.53
C VAL A 143 -3.18 8.94 21.06
N SER A 144 -1.98 9.24 20.56
CA SER A 144 -1.58 8.83 19.21
C SER A 144 -1.02 7.42 19.28
N LEU A 145 -1.76 6.44 18.79
CA LEU A 145 -1.21 5.10 18.58
C LEU A 145 -0.43 5.13 17.26
N MET A 146 0.88 5.33 17.36
CA MET A 146 1.79 5.16 16.23
C MET A 146 2.08 3.68 16.06
N ASP A 147 1.52 3.08 15.02
CA ASP A 147 2.05 1.84 14.50
C ASP A 147 3.21 2.18 13.57
N ASP A 148 4.40 2.26 14.18
CA ASP A 148 5.66 2.56 13.49
C ASP A 148 6.23 1.37 12.71
N THR A 149 5.45 0.32 12.49
CA THR A 149 5.95 -0.82 11.72
C THR A 149 5.90 -0.49 10.22
N TRP A 150 6.97 -0.78 9.49
CA TRP A 150 6.92 -0.77 8.04
C TRP A 150 6.10 -1.96 7.51
N LEU A 151 5.49 -1.79 6.34
CA LEU A 151 4.94 -2.91 5.60
C LEU A 151 6.08 -3.67 4.93
N LEU A 152 6.01 -4.99 4.97
CA LEU A 152 7.03 -5.89 4.41
C LEU A 152 6.39 -6.75 3.31
N PRO A 153 7.12 -7.06 2.22
CA PRO A 153 6.57 -7.88 1.15
C PRO A 153 6.18 -9.28 1.62
N SER A 154 6.89 -9.84 2.62
CA SER A 154 6.54 -11.13 3.24
C SER A 154 5.15 -11.19 3.86
N GLN A 155 4.49 -10.03 4.03
CA GLN A 155 3.12 -9.97 4.51
C GLN A 155 2.11 -10.35 3.42
N PHE A 156 2.48 -10.33 2.14
CA PHE A 156 1.59 -10.52 0.99
C PHE A 156 2.00 -11.76 0.16
N SER A 157 1.03 -12.42 -0.48
CA SER A 157 1.35 -13.52 -1.40
C SER A 157 2.13 -13.02 -2.61
N GLY A 158 3.18 -13.75 -3.02
CA GLY A 158 4.08 -13.33 -4.10
C GLY A 158 4.80 -12.00 -3.88
N GLY A 159 4.75 -11.44 -2.67
CA GLY A 159 5.31 -10.15 -2.33
C GLY A 159 6.83 -10.18 -2.34
N ARG A 160 7.43 -9.28 -3.10
CA ARG A 160 8.89 -9.08 -3.14
C ARG A 160 9.25 -7.61 -3.18
N TRP A 161 10.44 -7.29 -2.67
CA TRP A 161 11.00 -5.96 -2.90
C TRP A 161 11.29 -5.76 -4.39
N LYS A 162 11.22 -4.51 -4.85
CA LYS A 162 11.71 -4.13 -6.18
C LYS A 162 13.19 -4.51 -6.35
N ASN A 163 13.97 -4.38 -5.28
CA ASN A 163 15.34 -4.88 -5.22
C ASN A 163 15.34 -6.39 -4.87
N PRO A 164 15.73 -7.28 -5.79
CA PRO A 164 15.71 -8.72 -5.55
C PRO A 164 16.79 -9.19 -4.56
N GLU A 165 17.76 -8.35 -4.20
CA GLU A 165 18.81 -8.69 -3.23
C GLU A 165 18.35 -8.57 -1.77
N VAL A 166 17.27 -7.85 -1.51
CA VAL A 166 16.69 -7.71 -0.17
C VAL A 166 15.67 -8.83 0.03
N ALA A 167 15.82 -9.60 1.09
CA ALA A 167 14.87 -10.66 1.41
C ALA A 167 13.48 -10.06 1.74
N PRO A 168 12.36 -10.70 1.35
CA PRO A 168 11.01 -10.18 1.59
C PRO A 168 10.65 -9.89 3.06
N ASN A 169 11.35 -10.49 4.01
CA ASN A 169 11.18 -10.30 5.45
C ASN A 169 12.14 -9.26 6.06
N GLU A 170 13.05 -8.69 5.27
CA GLU A 170 13.97 -7.64 5.68
C GLU A 170 13.48 -6.27 5.23
N LEU A 171 13.88 -5.21 5.92
CA LEU A 171 13.52 -3.84 5.56
C LEU A 171 14.41 -3.35 4.40
N ALA A 172 13.80 -2.96 3.28
CA ALA A 172 14.51 -2.26 2.22
C ALA A 172 14.74 -0.78 2.59
N PRO A 173 15.84 -0.16 2.15
CA PRO A 173 16.05 1.27 2.34
C PRO A 173 14.95 2.05 1.60
N PRO A 174 14.31 3.04 2.26
CA PRO A 174 13.26 3.82 1.64
C PRO A 174 13.84 4.84 0.64
N ILE A 175 13.05 5.15 -0.38
CA ILE A 175 13.28 6.28 -1.27
C ILE A 175 13.01 7.56 -0.50
N ILE A 176 13.98 8.45 -0.49
CA ILE A 176 13.85 9.76 0.13
C ILE A 176 13.21 10.70 -0.87
N LEU A 177 12.01 11.19 -0.56
CA LEU A 177 11.32 12.21 -1.34
C LEU A 177 11.29 13.55 -0.59
N HIS A 178 11.15 14.63 -1.36
CA HIS A 178 10.84 15.94 -0.81
C HIS A 178 9.42 15.97 -0.20
N GLY A 179 9.21 16.84 0.80
CA GLY A 179 7.97 16.89 1.57
C GLY A 179 6.69 17.13 0.76
N TYR A 180 6.77 17.88 -0.34
CA TYR A 180 5.60 18.13 -1.20
C TYR A 180 5.15 16.87 -1.95
N HIS A 181 6.09 16.09 -2.49
CA HIS A 181 5.78 14.79 -3.13
C HIS A 181 5.16 13.79 -2.17
N LEU A 182 5.60 13.78 -0.91
CA LEU A 182 4.96 12.98 0.14
C LEU A 182 3.53 13.43 0.43
N GLY A 183 3.29 14.74 0.43
CA GLY A 183 1.96 15.31 0.52
C GLY A 183 1.05 14.85 -0.63
N ASP A 184 1.55 14.88 -1.85
CA ASP A 184 0.81 14.42 -3.03
C ASP A 184 0.46 12.93 -2.96
N LEU A 185 1.42 12.08 -2.55
CA LEU A 185 1.16 10.66 -2.30
C LEU A 185 0.14 10.44 -1.18
N ALA A 186 0.27 11.16 -0.06
CA ALA A 186 -0.62 11.04 1.10
C ALA A 186 -2.05 11.52 0.80
N LEU A 187 -2.21 12.47 -0.12
CA LEU A 187 -3.50 12.99 -0.55
C LEU A 187 -4.05 12.28 -1.79
N GLY A 188 -3.34 11.29 -2.34
CA GLY A 188 -3.72 10.59 -3.57
C GLY A 188 -3.71 11.47 -4.82
N ARG A 189 -2.94 12.55 -4.83
CA ARG A 189 -2.78 13.49 -5.95
C ARG A 189 -1.58 13.12 -6.82
N VAL A 190 -1.45 11.84 -7.14
CA VAL A 190 -0.31 11.29 -7.88
C VAL A 190 -0.78 10.73 -9.23
N SER A 191 -0.12 11.16 -10.32
CA SER A 191 -0.35 10.61 -11.66
C SER A 191 0.38 9.28 -11.83
N LEU A 192 0.01 8.50 -12.85
CA LEU A 192 0.74 7.28 -13.21
C LEU A 192 2.22 7.56 -13.49
N ASP A 193 2.52 8.60 -14.27
CA ASP A 193 3.91 8.97 -14.61
C ASP A 193 4.71 9.37 -13.37
N LEU A 194 4.10 10.13 -12.46
CA LEU A 194 4.77 10.56 -11.24
C LEU A 194 5.01 9.37 -10.31
N PHE A 195 4.02 8.49 -10.14
CA PHE A 195 4.18 7.24 -9.41
C PHE A 195 5.30 6.40 -9.99
N ASP A 196 5.30 6.19 -11.32
CA ASP A 196 6.28 5.38 -12.01
C ASP A 196 7.68 6.01 -11.87
N SER A 197 7.80 7.34 -11.94
CA SER A 197 9.08 8.04 -11.67
C SER A 197 9.60 7.79 -10.25
N PHE A 198 8.73 7.79 -9.24
CA PHE A 198 9.13 7.51 -7.85
C PHE A 198 9.49 6.05 -7.66
N PHE A 199 8.65 5.15 -8.18
CA PHE A 199 8.90 3.72 -8.10
C PHE A 199 10.21 3.34 -8.80
N ASP A 200 10.47 3.95 -9.95
CA ASP A 200 11.62 3.65 -10.81
C ASP A 200 12.91 4.34 -10.34
N SER A 201 12.81 5.50 -9.69
CA SER A 201 13.95 6.23 -9.08
C SER A 201 14.54 5.57 -7.83
N ALA A 202 14.00 4.43 -7.37
CA ALA A 202 14.61 3.62 -6.32
C ALA A 202 16.10 3.41 -6.61
N PRO A 203 17.02 4.05 -5.88
CA PRO A 203 18.42 4.05 -6.26
C PRO A 203 18.97 2.62 -6.08
N PRO A 204 19.88 2.15 -6.96
CA PRO A 204 20.82 1.14 -6.51
C PRO A 204 21.50 1.71 -5.26
N TRP A 205 21.57 0.91 -4.19
CA TRP A 205 21.97 1.35 -2.85
C TRP A 205 23.14 2.33 -2.91
N ASP A 206 23.00 3.50 -2.27
CA ASP A 206 24.19 4.30 -2.00
C ASP A 206 25.07 3.54 -0.99
N TRP A 207 26.37 3.81 -1.04
CA TRP A 207 27.34 3.09 -0.21
C TRP A 207 27.12 3.28 1.29
N LYS A 208 26.48 4.39 1.67
CA LYS A 208 26.21 4.71 3.06
C LYS A 208 25.05 3.89 3.61
N ALA A 209 24.04 3.60 2.80
CA ALA A 209 22.97 2.66 3.12
C ALA A 209 23.53 1.24 3.30
N VAL A 210 24.49 0.84 2.47
CA VAL A 210 25.18 -0.45 2.60
C VAL A 210 25.99 -0.52 3.89
N GLU A 211 26.72 0.55 4.23
CA GLU A 211 27.48 0.66 5.49
C GLU A 211 26.57 0.60 6.72
N ASN A 212 25.47 1.36 6.74
CA ASN A 212 24.52 1.36 7.87
C ASN A 212 23.87 -0.01 8.08
N LEU A 213 23.51 -0.71 6.98
CA LEU A 213 22.97 -2.06 7.07
C LEU A 213 24.04 -3.05 7.58
N ALA A 214 25.27 -2.94 7.07
CA ALA A 214 26.37 -3.79 7.50
C ALA A 214 26.64 -3.63 9.00
N GLU A 215 26.72 -2.41 9.50
CA GLU A 215 26.87 -2.13 10.93
C GLU A 215 25.71 -2.73 11.75
N SER A 216 24.47 -2.58 11.29
CA SER A 216 23.30 -3.17 11.98
C SER A 216 23.31 -4.70 12.05
N LYS A 217 24.02 -5.36 11.12
CA LYS A 217 24.23 -6.82 11.09
C LYS A 217 25.57 -7.25 11.68
N GLY A 218 26.32 -6.34 12.31
CA GLY A 218 27.64 -6.62 12.90
C GLY A 218 28.73 -6.89 11.87
N LEU A 219 28.53 -6.50 10.63
CA LEU A 219 29.46 -6.69 9.52
C LEU A 219 30.32 -5.43 9.32
N THR A 220 31.61 -5.66 9.10
CA THR A 220 32.57 -4.60 8.78
C THR A 220 32.54 -4.27 7.29
N ALA A 221 32.93 -3.03 6.93
CA ALA A 221 33.09 -2.63 5.53
C ALA A 221 34.04 -3.56 4.74
N LYS A 222 35.03 -4.17 5.41
CA LYS A 222 35.95 -5.14 4.82
C LYS A 222 35.24 -6.44 4.42
N GLU A 223 34.32 -6.94 5.25
CA GLU A 223 33.54 -8.15 4.97
C GLU A 223 32.55 -7.91 3.82
N VAL A 224 31.90 -6.75 3.81
CA VAL A 224 31.04 -6.32 2.71
C VAL A 224 31.82 -6.27 1.39
N ALA A 225 33.00 -5.64 1.38
CA ALA A 225 33.86 -5.56 0.20
C ALA A 225 34.32 -6.94 -0.30
N ALA A 226 34.57 -7.88 0.62
CA ALA A 226 34.94 -9.26 0.26
C ALA A 226 33.76 -10.02 -0.38
N MET A 227 32.53 -9.84 0.12
CA MET A 227 31.31 -10.43 -0.44
C MET A 227 31.00 -9.95 -1.87
N ILE A 228 31.24 -8.66 -2.15
CA ILE A 228 31.03 -8.10 -3.49
C ILE A 228 32.05 -8.66 -4.50
N ARG A 229 33.32 -8.79 -4.09
CA ARG A 229 34.38 -9.35 -4.95
C ARG A 229 34.15 -10.82 -5.28
N SER A 230 33.68 -11.62 -4.31
CA SER A 230 33.41 -13.05 -4.52
C SER A 230 32.20 -13.32 -5.42
N ARG A 231 31.24 -12.39 -5.52
CA ARG A 231 30.15 -12.46 -6.52
C ARG A 231 30.62 -12.13 -7.93
N LYS A 232 31.50 -11.13 -8.11
CA LYS A 232 32.06 -10.78 -9.43
C LYS A 232 32.94 -11.87 -10.04
N SER A 233 33.59 -12.71 -9.22
CA SER A 233 34.37 -13.84 -9.72
C SER A 233 33.52 -15.04 -10.16
N ARG A 234 32.29 -15.19 -9.64
CA ARG A 234 31.35 -16.26 -10.01
C ARG A 234 30.53 -15.97 -11.28
N GLY A 235 30.45 -14.71 -11.72
CA GLY A 235 29.76 -14.33 -12.97
C GLY A 235 30.63 -14.37 -14.24
N LYS A 236 31.86 -14.88 -14.15
CA LYS A 236 32.81 -15.02 -15.27
C LYS A 236 33.10 -16.47 -15.65
N SER A 237 32.30 -17.42 -15.16
CA SER A 237 32.34 -18.84 -15.53
C SER A 237 31.18 -19.21 -16.41
#